data_AF-A0A1C5FK04-F1
#
_entry.id   AF-A0A1C5FK04-F1
#
_cell.length_a   1.000
_cell.length_b   1.000
_cell.length_c   1.000
_cell.angle_alpha   90.00
_cell.angle_beta   90.00
_cell.angle_gamma   90.00
#
_symmetry.space_group_name_H-M   'P 1'
#
loop_
_entity.id
_entity.type
_entity.pdbx_description
1 polymer ?
#
loop_
_entity_poly.entity_id
_entity_poly.type
_entity_poly.pdbx_seq_one_letter_code
_entity_poly.pdbx_strand_id
1 'polypeptide(L)'
;MARQFSERLVLSRDAGNEDRTRAFNALVARAGEAYGIALHYADGDPDAAGEAMSHALGAVARGFAAATLEILAQDEVLALNIDQKHHLDELIVELDLETSELLHDA
;
A
#
# COMPACT_ATOMS: atom_id res chain seq x y z
N MET A 1 14.41 12.58 -15.56
CA MET A 1 14.51 11.13 -15.26
C MET A 1 14.05 10.79 -13.85
N ALA A 2 14.61 11.37 -12.77
CA ALA A 2 14.24 11.01 -11.39
C ALA A 2 12.72 11.05 -11.07
N ARG A 3 11.99 12.07 -11.53
CA ARG A 3 10.56 12.26 -11.25
C ARG A 3 9.66 11.15 -11.81
N GLN A 4 9.97 10.66 -13.02
CA GLN A 4 9.24 9.58 -13.68
C GLN A 4 9.46 8.23 -12.97
N PHE A 5 10.60 8.08 -12.30
CA PHE A 5 10.92 6.91 -11.49
C PHE A 5 10.15 6.95 -10.16
N SER A 6 10.12 8.10 -9.50
CA SER A 6 9.35 8.30 -8.26
C SER A 6 7.85 8.04 -8.43
N GLU A 7 7.27 8.42 -9.57
CA GLU A 7 5.85 8.16 -9.87
C GLU A 7 5.55 6.66 -10.05
N ARG A 8 6.53 5.85 -10.51
CA ARG A 8 6.38 4.39 -10.65
C ARG A 8 6.47 3.65 -9.32
N LEU A 9 7.27 4.17 -8.37
CA LEU A 9 7.44 3.59 -7.04
C LEU A 9 6.21 3.70 -6.15
N VAL A 10 5.28 4.61 -6.47
CA VAL A 10 4.07 4.80 -5.69
C VAL A 10 2.97 3.89 -6.23
N LEU A 11 2.37 3.07 -5.36
CA LEU A 11 1.13 2.39 -5.69
C LEU A 11 0.04 3.43 -5.93
N SER A 12 -0.49 3.44 -7.14
CA SER A 12 -1.56 4.33 -7.56
C SER A 12 -2.50 3.58 -8.49
N ARG A 13 -3.69 4.15 -8.70
CA ARG A 13 -4.61 3.63 -9.70
C ARG A 13 -3.95 3.71 -11.08
N ASP A 14 -3.70 2.54 -11.67
CA ASP A 14 -3.00 2.39 -12.94
C ASP A 14 -3.90 1.65 -13.94
N ALA A 15 -4.43 2.38 -14.92
CA ALA A 15 -5.31 1.80 -15.94
C ALA A 15 -4.61 0.79 -16.85
N GLY A 16 -3.28 0.74 -16.87
CA GLY A 16 -2.47 -0.23 -17.62
C GLY A 16 -2.05 -1.46 -16.82
N ASN A 17 -2.35 -1.52 -15.51
CA ASN A 17 -2.01 -2.64 -14.65
C ASN A 17 -3.17 -2.95 -13.69
N GLU A 18 -3.89 -4.03 -14.00
CA GLU A 18 -5.10 -4.43 -13.27
C GLU A 18 -4.81 -4.80 -11.82
N ASP A 19 -3.69 -5.47 -11.55
CA ASP A 19 -3.32 -5.94 -10.21
C ASP A 19 -2.94 -4.77 -9.30
N ARG A 20 -2.15 -3.81 -9.80
CA ARG A 20 -1.87 -2.54 -9.10
C ARG A 20 -3.14 -1.78 -8.79
N THR A 21 -4.07 -1.70 -9.75
CA THR A 21 -5.37 -1.06 -9.53
C THR A 21 -6.20 -1.80 -8.49
N ARG A 22 -6.19 -3.14 -8.50
CA ARG A 22 -6.89 -3.98 -7.52
C ARG A 22 -6.33 -3.77 -6.11
N ALA A 23 -5.01 -3.87 -5.95
CA ALA A 23 -4.32 -3.63 -4.68
C ALA A 23 -4.56 -2.20 -4.15
N PHE A 24 -4.48 -1.20 -5.03
CA PHE A 24 -4.78 0.19 -4.66
C PHE A 24 -6.21 0.36 -4.16
N ASN A 25 -7.20 -0.18 -4.89
CA ASN A 25 -8.60 -0.08 -4.50
C ASN A 25 -8.89 -0.82 -3.19
N ALA A 26 -8.25 -1.97 -2.95
CA ALA A 26 -8.39 -2.72 -1.70
C ALA A 26 -7.85 -1.91 -0.50
N LEU A 27 -6.70 -1.26 -0.64
CA LEU A 27 -6.17 -0.35 0.39
C LEU A 27 -7.08 0.85 0.63
N VAL A 28 -7.60 1.47 -0.44
CA VAL A 28 -8.54 2.60 -0.29
C VAL A 28 -9.83 2.16 0.41
N ALA A 29 -10.35 0.98 0.10
CA ALA A 29 -11.53 0.42 0.77
C ALA A 29 -11.27 0.22 2.27
N ARG A 30 -10.14 -0.42 2.63
CA ARG A 30 -9.73 -0.61 4.05
C ARG A 30 -9.58 0.72 4.79
N ALA A 31 -8.99 1.74 4.16
CA ALA A 31 -8.91 3.08 4.75
C ALA A 31 -10.29 3.70 4.96
N GLY A 32 -11.20 3.56 3.98
CA GLY A 32 -12.57 4.05 4.07
C GLY A 32 -13.37 3.39 5.21
N GLU A 33 -13.21 2.08 5.40
CA GLU A 33 -13.81 1.34 6.50
C GLU A 33 -13.27 1.82 7.85
N ALA A 34 -11.95 1.91 8.00
CA ALA A 34 -11.31 2.41 9.22
C ALA A 34 -11.73 3.85 9.56
N TYR A 35 -11.83 4.71 8.54
CA TYR A 35 -12.33 6.09 8.69
C TYR A 35 -13.79 6.09 9.18
N GLY A 36 -14.66 5.32 8.53
CA GLY A 36 -16.08 5.25 8.87
C GLY A 36 -16.30 4.75 10.30
N ILE A 37 -15.54 3.74 10.73
CA ILE A 37 -15.56 3.21 12.10
C ILE A 37 -15.11 4.29 13.08
N ALA A 38 -13.94 4.90 12.86
CA ALA A 38 -13.40 5.90 13.77
C ALA A 38 -14.33 7.12 13.91
N LEU A 39 -14.90 7.59 12.80
CA LEU A 39 -15.84 8.72 12.81
C LEU A 39 -17.16 8.38 13.51
N HIS A 40 -17.65 7.14 13.36
CA HIS A 40 -18.88 6.70 14.01
C HIS A 40 -18.81 6.77 15.54
N TYR A 41 -17.63 6.53 16.12
CA TYR A 41 -17.43 6.50 17.57
C TYR A 41 -16.96 7.82 18.18
N ALA A 42 -16.78 8.88 17.39
CA ALA A 42 -16.19 10.12 17.87
C ALA A 42 -17.17 11.07 18.60
N ASP A 43 -18.42 10.66 18.84
CA ASP A 43 -19.43 11.33 19.69
C ASP A 43 -19.52 12.88 19.57
N GLY A 44 -19.42 13.41 18.34
CA GLY A 44 -19.56 14.84 18.09
C GLY A 44 -18.32 15.69 18.38
N ASP A 45 -17.16 15.06 18.56
CA ASP A 45 -15.87 15.75 18.66
C ASP A 45 -15.60 16.57 17.38
N PRO A 46 -15.36 17.90 17.48
CA PRO A 46 -15.02 18.74 16.32
C PRO A 46 -13.74 18.30 15.60
N ASP A 47 -12.83 17.59 16.27
CA ASP A 47 -11.57 17.09 15.69
C ASP A 47 -11.67 15.64 15.16
N ALA A 48 -12.83 15.00 15.34
CA ALA A 48 -13.13 13.61 14.97
C ALA A 48 -12.69 13.24 13.54
N ALA A 49 -12.95 14.12 12.58
CA ALA A 49 -12.64 13.85 11.18
C ALA A 49 -11.12 13.75 10.93
N GLY A 50 -10.34 14.60 11.62
CA GLY A 50 -8.87 14.57 11.53
C GLY A 50 -8.29 13.31 12.15
N GLU A 51 -8.79 12.92 13.32
CA GLU A 51 -8.36 11.69 14.01
C GLU A 51 -8.77 10.43 13.24
N ALA A 52 -9.99 10.39 12.72
CA ALA A 52 -10.48 9.29 11.89
C ALA A 52 -9.64 9.14 10.61
N MET A 53 -9.25 10.25 9.98
CA MET A 53 -8.35 10.22 8.83
C MET A 53 -6.96 9.72 9.21
N SER A 54 -6.39 10.20 10.33
CA SER A 54 -5.10 9.70 10.81
C SER A 54 -5.15 8.20 11.11
N HIS A 55 -6.24 7.71 11.69
CA HIS A 55 -6.43 6.29 11.96
C HIS A 55 -6.55 5.48 10.67
N ALA A 56 -7.34 5.95 9.71
CA ALA A 56 -7.48 5.33 8.40
C ALA A 56 -6.16 5.21 7.65
N LEU A 57 -5.35 6.27 7.63
CA LEU A 57 -4.02 6.27 7.01
C LEU A 57 -3.07 5.32 7.74
N GLY A 58 -3.11 5.29 9.08
CA GLY A 58 -2.33 4.35 9.88
C GLY A 58 -2.67 2.89 9.61
N ALA A 59 -3.96 2.58 9.41
CA ALA A 59 -4.43 1.22 9.14
C ALA A 59 -3.91 0.65 7.81
N VAL A 60 -3.64 1.49 6.82
CA VAL A 60 -3.21 1.05 5.47
C VAL A 60 -1.74 1.35 5.17
N ALA A 61 -1.03 2.02 6.07
CA ALA A 61 0.36 2.43 5.87
C ALA A 61 1.28 1.25 5.54
N ARG A 62 1.08 0.10 6.20
CA ARG A 62 1.89 -1.10 5.94
C ARG A 62 1.66 -1.67 4.55
N GLY A 63 0.43 -1.71 4.05
CA GLY A 63 0.17 -2.19 2.69
C GLY A 63 0.73 -1.26 1.62
N PHE A 64 0.69 0.06 1.80
CA PHE A 64 1.41 0.96 0.90
C PHE A 64 2.94 0.76 0.93
N ALA A 65 3.51 0.47 2.09
CA ALA A 65 4.93 0.12 2.21
C ALA A 65 5.25 -1.21 1.51
N ALA A 66 4.45 -2.25 1.72
CA ALA A 66 4.57 -3.55 1.06
C ALA A 66 4.54 -3.40 -0.46
N ALA A 67 3.55 -2.66 -0.99
CA ALA A 67 3.45 -2.40 -2.42
C ALA A 67 4.65 -1.61 -2.98
N THR A 68 5.23 -0.69 -2.20
CA THR A 68 6.44 0.03 -2.62
C THR A 68 7.64 -0.90 -2.71
N LEU A 69 7.81 -1.80 -1.74
CA LEU A 69 8.88 -2.79 -1.74
C LEU A 69 8.72 -3.79 -2.89
N GLU A 70 7.50 -4.22 -3.19
CA GLU A 70 7.20 -5.08 -4.34
C GLU A 70 7.68 -4.44 -5.66
N ILE A 71 7.37 -3.15 -5.85
CA ILE A 71 7.80 -2.41 -7.05
C ILE A 71 9.33 -2.34 -7.12
N LEU A 72 9.99 -2.13 -5.98
CA LEU A 72 11.45 -2.10 -5.91
C LEU A 72 12.06 -3.48 -6.20
N ALA A 73 11.45 -4.56 -5.71
CA ALA A 73 11.92 -5.93 -5.94
C ALA A 73 11.93 -6.29 -7.44
N GLN A 74 11.00 -5.70 -8.20
CA GLN A 74 10.88 -5.86 -9.66
C GLN A 74 11.77 -4.90 -10.47
N ASP A 75 12.43 -3.92 -9.84
CA ASP A 75 13.28 -2.96 -10.54
C ASP A 75 14.64 -3.57 -10.91
N GLU A 76 14.81 -3.88 -12.19
CA GLU A 76 16.06 -4.42 -12.74
C GLU A 76 17.27 -3.51 -12.51
N VAL A 77 17.07 -2.19 -12.37
CA VAL A 77 18.16 -1.22 -12.13
C VAL A 77 18.83 -1.46 -10.78
N LEU A 78 18.10 -1.96 -9.79
CA LEU A 78 18.65 -2.24 -8.47
C LEU A 78 19.55 -3.49 -8.45
N ALA A 79 19.49 -4.33 -9.49
CA ALA A 79 20.33 -5.51 -9.67
C ALA A 79 20.40 -6.40 -8.41
N LEU A 80 19.26 -6.56 -7.73
CA LEU A 80 19.15 -7.33 -6.49
C LEU A 80 19.53 -8.79 -6.72
N ASN A 81 20.37 -9.33 -5.82
CA ASN A 81 20.71 -10.74 -5.83
C ASN A 81 19.55 -11.59 -5.27
N ILE A 82 19.66 -12.92 -5.39
CA ILE A 82 18.60 -13.85 -4.99
C ILE A 82 18.28 -13.74 -3.49
N ASP A 83 19.30 -13.63 -2.63
CA ASP A 83 19.09 -13.51 -1.18
C ASP A 83 18.39 -12.20 -0.81
N GLN A 84 18.73 -11.10 -1.49
CA GLN A 84 18.10 -9.80 -1.31
C GLN A 84 16.64 -9.80 -1.77
N LYS A 85 16.33 -10.50 -2.87
CA LYS A 85 14.96 -10.67 -3.35
C LYS A 85 14.13 -11.48 -2.37
N HIS A 86 14.63 -12.63 -1.91
CA HIS A 86 13.96 -13.43 -0.91
C HIS A 86 13.71 -12.66 0.39
N HIS A 87 14.70 -11.88 0.85
CA HIS A 87 14.50 -11.06 2.04
C HIS A 87 13.44 -9.96 1.85
N LEU A 88 13.37 -9.34 0.66
CA LEU A 88 12.30 -8.40 0.36
C LEU A 88 10.93 -9.07 0.33
N ASP A 89 10.81 -10.26 -0.26
CA ASP A 89 9.55 -11.01 -0.30
C ASP A 89 9.05 -11.31 1.12
N GLU A 90 9.94 -11.72 2.03
CA GLU A 90 9.62 -11.93 3.45
C GLU A 90 9.11 -10.65 4.12
N LEU A 91 9.77 -9.51 3.88
CA LEU A 91 9.36 -8.21 4.44
C LEU A 91 8.02 -7.74 3.87
N ILE A 92 7.75 -7.97 2.58
CA ILE A 92 6.50 -7.62 1.92
C ILE A 92 5.34 -8.37 2.58
N VAL A 93 5.49 -9.68 2.78
CA VAL A 93 4.51 -10.53 3.46
C VAL A 93 4.33 -10.13 4.92
N GLU A 94 5.42 -9.82 5.63
CA GLU A 94 5.35 -9.34 7.03
C GLU A 94 4.60 -8.02 7.16
N LEU A 95 4.77 -7.11 6.19
CA LEU A 95 4.09 -5.82 6.19
C LEU A 95 2.59 -5.99 5.93
N ASP A 96 2.22 -6.66 4.85
CA ASP A 96 0.81 -6.83 4.45
C ASP A 96 0.66 -7.97 3.43
N LEU A 97 0.37 -9.18 3.92
CA LEU A 97 0.14 -10.37 3.09
C LEU A 97 -0.94 -10.16 2.03
N GLU A 98 -2.08 -9.57 2.40
CA GLU A 98 -3.21 -9.34 1.47
C GLU A 98 -2.76 -8.48 0.28
N THR A 99 -1.96 -7.44 0.54
CA THR A 99 -1.41 -6.59 -0.52
C THR A 99 -0.42 -7.35 -1.40
N SER A 100 0.41 -8.23 -0.80
CA SER A 100 1.32 -9.10 -1.54
C SER A 100 0.55 -10.02 -2.50
N GLU A 101 -0.47 -10.72 -1.99
CA GLU A 101 -1.31 -11.63 -2.77
C GLU A 101 -1.99 -10.90 -3.94
N LEU A 102 -2.57 -9.73 -3.68
CA LEU A 102 -3.22 -8.93 -4.73
C LEU A 102 -2.29 -8.44 -5.83
N LEU A 103 -0.99 -8.32 -5.55
CA LEU A 103 0.03 -7.91 -6.52
C LEU A 103 0.65 -9.10 -7.28
N HIS A 104 0.50 -10.33 -6.76
CA HIS A 104 1.11 -11.56 -7.31
C HIS A 104 0.09 -12.51 -7.96
N ASP A 105 -1.21 -12.37 -7.67
CA ASP A 105 -2.28 -13.14 -8.31
C ASP A 105 -2.45 -12.76 -9.80
N ALA A 106 -1.60 -13.34 -10.64
CA ALA A 106 -1.68 -13.38 -12.10
C ALA A 106 -1.45 -14.81 -12.64
#